data_AF-A0A8T7CQ15-F1
#
_entry.id   AF-A0A8T7CQ15-F1
#
_cell.length_a   1.000
_cell.length_b   1.000
_cell.length_c   1.000
_cell.angle_alpha   90.00
_cell.angle_beta   90.00
_cell.angle_gamma   90.00
#
_symmetry.space_group_name_H-M   'P 1'
#
loop_
_entity.id
_entity.type
_entity.pdbx_description
1 polymer ?
#
loop_
_entity_poly.entity_id
_entity_poly.type
_entity_poly.pdbx_seq_one_letter_code
_entity_poly.pdbx_strand_id
1 'polypeptide(L)'
;MRLLLMLSTAIATITLSATAQAFCGFYVARADTELYNQASQVVLVRDGDRTVITMSNDFQGDTRDFAMVIPVPTFIERGQINVADSALLDHLDAYTSPRL
;
A
#
# COMPACT_ATOMS: atom_id res chain seq x y z
N MET A 1 56.90 16.56 9.43
CA MET A 1 55.84 17.16 10.28
C MET A 1 54.48 17.26 9.60
N ARG A 2 54.34 17.84 8.40
CA ARG A 2 53.03 17.98 7.71
C ARG A 2 52.31 16.66 7.44
N LEU A 3 53.03 15.60 7.02
CA LEU A 3 52.44 14.28 6.76
C LEU A 3 51.91 13.61 8.03
N LEU A 4 52.64 13.74 9.15
CA LEU A 4 52.22 13.19 10.44
C LEU A 4 50.98 13.90 10.97
N LEU A 5 50.88 15.22 10.76
CA LEU A 5 49.73 16.02 11.13
C LEU A 5 48.48 15.68 10.30
N MET A 6 48.66 15.37 9.02
CA MET A 6 47.59 14.91 8.12
C MET A 6 47.10 13.51 8.50
N LEU A 7 48.02 12.61 8.86
CA LEU A 7 47.67 11.24 9.23
C LEU A 7 46.93 11.20 10.59
N SER A 8 47.34 12.04 11.55
CA SER A 8 46.65 12.13 12.83
C SER A 8 45.24 12.71 12.71
N THR A 9 45.04 13.70 11.84
CA THR A 9 43.70 14.25 11.58
C THR A 9 42.78 13.26 10.86
N ALA A 10 43.30 12.48 9.91
CA ALA A 10 42.54 11.44 9.22
C ALA A 10 42.13 10.28 10.15
N ILE A 11 43.00 9.88 11.09
CA ILE A 11 42.67 8.85 12.08
C ILE A 11 41.59 9.37 13.04
N ALA A 12 41.68 10.63 13.46
CA ALA A 12 40.70 11.23 14.36
C ALA A 12 39.29 11.35 13.76
N THR A 13 39.15 11.59 12.46
CA THR A 13 37.83 11.65 11.82
C THR A 13 37.17 10.28 11.67
N ILE A 14 37.96 9.22 11.50
CA ILE A 14 37.44 7.85 11.41
C ILE A 14 36.94 7.37 12.78
N THR A 15 37.66 7.71 13.86
CA THR A 15 37.27 7.28 15.22
C THR A 15 36.05 8.01 15.79
N LEU A 16 35.72 9.18 15.26
CA LEU A 16 34.53 9.96 15.67
C LEU A 16 33.29 9.72 14.79
N SER A 17 33.36 8.81 13.81
CA SER A 17 32.21 8.49 12.96
C SER A 17 31.17 7.68 13.76
N ALA A 18 30.17 8.38 14.31
CA ALA A 18 29.01 7.76 14.93
C ALA A 18 28.09 7.17 13.84
N THR A 19 27.53 5.99 14.09
CA THR A 19 26.50 5.42 13.22
C THR A 19 25.29 6.34 13.21
N ALA A 20 25.02 7.00 12.07
CA ALA A 20 23.76 7.69 11.88
C ALA A 20 22.64 6.64 11.83
N GLN A 21 21.83 6.56 12.88
CA GLN A 21 20.59 5.77 12.87
C GLN A 21 19.61 6.50 11.95
N ALA A 22 19.70 6.20 10.66
CA ALA A 22 18.77 6.73 9.67
C ALA A 22 17.44 5.99 9.84
N PHE A 23 16.50 6.67 10.49
CA PHE A 23 15.13 6.20 10.59
C PHE A 23 14.31 6.83 9.46
N CYS A 24 13.76 6.01 8.56
CA CYS A 24 13.08 6.47 7.35
C CYS A 24 11.69 7.10 7.60
N GLY A 25 11.28 7.28 8.86
CA GLY A 25 9.95 7.79 9.22
C GLY A 25 8.91 6.68 9.38
N PHE A 26 7.86 6.97 10.14
CA PHE A 26 6.63 6.18 10.19
C PHE A 26 5.45 7.15 10.18
N TYR A 27 4.34 6.73 9.58
CA TYR A 27 3.10 7.50 9.61
C TYR A 27 2.39 7.22 10.94
N VAL A 28 2.00 8.28 11.64
CA VAL A 28 1.22 8.20 12.88
C VAL A 28 -0.13 8.83 12.61
N ALA A 29 -1.19 8.06 12.87
CA ALA A 29 -2.56 8.54 12.86
C ALA A 29 -3.06 8.62 14.32
N ARG A 30 -3.99 9.55 14.60
CA ARG A 30 -4.75 9.54 15.84
C ARG A 30 -5.56 8.25 15.93
N ALA A 31 -5.91 7.82 17.15
CA ALA A 31 -7.00 6.87 17.32
C ALA A 31 -8.23 7.38 16.54
N ASP A 32 -8.78 6.52 15.70
CA ASP A 32 -9.94 6.78 14.84
C ASP A 32 -9.71 7.73 13.65
N THR A 33 -8.46 8.07 13.29
CA THR A 33 -8.18 8.72 12.00
C THR A 33 -7.65 7.72 11.00
N GLU A 34 -8.40 7.58 9.93
CA GLU A 34 -8.05 6.80 8.76
C GLU A 34 -6.96 7.52 7.95
N LEU A 35 -5.77 6.93 7.87
CA LEU A 35 -4.67 7.44 7.06
C LEU A 35 -4.70 6.78 5.68
N TYR A 36 -5.75 7.05 4.91
CA TYR A 36 -5.91 6.48 3.56
C TYR A 36 -5.29 7.37 2.50
N ASN A 37 -4.57 6.73 1.58
CA ASN A 37 -4.23 7.30 0.28
C ASN A 37 -5.27 6.87 -0.76
N GLN A 38 -5.29 7.52 -1.92
CA GLN A 38 -6.01 7.05 -3.10
C GLN A 38 -5.62 5.59 -3.39
N ALA A 39 -6.58 4.68 -3.32
CA ALA A 39 -6.34 3.25 -3.40
C ALA A 39 -7.51 2.53 -4.07
N SER A 40 -7.18 1.65 -5.02
CA SER A 40 -8.14 0.67 -5.54
C SER A 40 -8.09 -0.58 -4.66
N GLN A 41 -9.26 -1.07 -4.26
CA GLN A 41 -9.42 -2.24 -3.40
C GLN A 41 -9.93 -3.43 -4.22
N VAL A 42 -9.40 -4.61 -3.92
CA VAL A 42 -9.86 -5.88 -4.50
C VAL A 42 -10.06 -6.88 -3.37
N VAL A 43 -11.29 -7.37 -3.26
CA VAL A 43 -11.66 -8.46 -2.35
C VAL A 43 -11.83 -9.73 -3.16
N LEU A 44 -11.04 -10.75 -2.84
CA LEU A 44 -11.17 -12.08 -3.41
C LEU A 44 -11.66 -13.05 -2.33
N VAL A 45 -12.80 -13.68 -2.58
CA VAL A 45 -13.35 -14.73 -1.71
C VAL A 45 -13.39 -16.03 -2.50
N ARG A 46 -12.89 -17.09 -1.90
CA ARG A 46 -12.89 -18.45 -2.45
C ARG A 46 -13.67 -19.36 -1.50
N ASP A 47 -14.68 -20.04 -2.03
CA ASP A 47 -15.43 -21.09 -1.36
C ASP A 47 -15.49 -22.32 -2.27
N GLY A 48 -14.72 -23.37 -1.95
CA GLY A 48 -14.58 -24.56 -2.78
C GLY A 48 -14.09 -24.25 -4.20
N ASP A 49 -14.95 -24.46 -5.20
CA ASP A 49 -14.73 -24.17 -6.62
C ASP A 49 -15.22 -22.78 -7.05
N ARG A 50 -15.94 -22.06 -6.18
CA ARG A 50 -16.50 -20.74 -6.43
C ARG A 50 -15.53 -19.64 -5.99
N THR A 51 -15.19 -18.74 -6.91
CA THR A 51 -14.44 -17.51 -6.61
C THR A 51 -15.32 -16.30 -6.91
N VAL A 52 -15.36 -15.35 -5.98
CA VAL A 52 -15.96 -14.02 -6.19
C VAL A 52 -14.87 -12.98 -6.06
N ILE A 53 -14.80 -12.08 -7.03
CA ILE A 53 -13.91 -10.91 -7.01
C ILE A 53 -14.79 -9.68 -6.95
N THR A 54 -14.60 -8.85 -5.93
CA THR A 54 -15.24 -7.54 -5.81
C THR A 54 -14.17 -6.47 -5.91
N MET A 55 -14.38 -5.47 -6.76
CA MET A 55 -13.40 -4.41 -7.03
C MET A 55 -14.04 -3.05 -6.77
N SER A 56 -13.33 -2.18 -6.06
CA SER A 56 -13.64 -0.77 -5.89
C SER A 56 -12.44 0.03 -6.34
N ASN A 57 -12.56 0.73 -7.48
CA ASN A 57 -11.43 1.36 -8.13
C ASN A 57 -11.54 2.88 -8.05
N ASP A 58 -10.50 3.51 -7.51
CA ASP A 58 -10.38 4.96 -7.46
C ASP A 58 -9.78 5.48 -8.78
N PHE A 59 -10.65 5.86 -9.73
CA PHE A 59 -10.26 6.44 -11.02
C PHE A 59 -10.49 7.95 -11.03
N GLN A 60 -9.47 8.70 -11.48
CA GLN A 60 -9.54 10.14 -11.66
C GLN A 60 -9.19 10.50 -13.11
N GLY A 61 -10.16 11.04 -13.86
CA GLY A 61 -10.01 11.40 -15.26
C GLY A 61 -11.36 11.67 -15.94
N ASP A 62 -11.35 11.98 -17.24
CA ASP A 62 -12.58 12.13 -18.02
C ASP A 62 -13.23 10.76 -18.23
N THR A 63 -14.40 10.57 -17.63
CA THR A 63 -15.17 9.31 -17.72
C THR A 63 -15.66 8.96 -19.12
N ARG A 64 -15.67 9.92 -20.06
CA ARG A 64 -16.20 9.70 -21.43
C ARG A 64 -15.35 8.74 -22.25
N ASP A 65 -14.05 8.65 -21.96
CA ASP A 65 -13.11 7.73 -22.62
C ASP A 65 -12.64 6.61 -21.68
N PHE A 66 -13.32 6.41 -20.55
CA PHE A 66 -12.94 5.41 -19.56
C PHE A 66 -13.58 4.05 -19.86
N ALA A 67 -12.73 3.02 -20.00
CA ALA A 67 -13.14 1.64 -20.03
C ALA A 67 -12.22 0.79 -19.14
N MET A 68 -12.80 0.01 -18.23
CA MET A 68 -12.09 -0.95 -17.41
C MET A 68 -12.26 -2.35 -18.00
N VAL A 69 -11.14 -2.99 -18.38
CA VAL A 69 -11.13 -4.34 -18.93
C VAL A 69 -10.57 -5.29 -17.89
N ILE A 70 -11.40 -6.23 -17.44
CA ILE A 70 -11.03 -7.24 -16.46
C ILE A 70 -11.02 -8.60 -17.15
N PRO A 71 -9.85 -9.25 -17.32
CA PRO A 71 -9.79 -10.60 -17.85
C PRO A 71 -10.33 -11.58 -16.81
N VAL A 72 -11.20 -12.49 -17.25
CA VAL A 72 -11.81 -13.53 -16.40
C VAL A 72 -11.40 -14.91 -16.93
N PRO A 73 -11.15 -15.89 -16.05
CA PRO A 73 -10.63 -17.20 -16.46
C PRO A 73 -11.67 -18.06 -17.18
N THR A 74 -12.94 -17.76 -16.99
CA THR A 74 -14.08 -18.47 -17.59
C THR A 74 -15.14 -17.46 -18.03
N PHE A 75 -16.06 -17.88 -18.88
CA PHE A 75 -17.20 -17.05 -19.27
C PHE A 75 -18.07 -16.73 -18.04
N ILE A 76 -18.52 -15.47 -17.95
CA ILE A 76 -19.38 -14.97 -16.87
C ILE A 76 -20.75 -14.61 -17.42
N GLU A 77 -21.79 -15.12 -16.78
CA GLU A 77 -23.18 -14.82 -17.10
C GLU A 77 -23.64 -13.51 -16.44
N ARG A 78 -24.63 -12.84 -17.03
CA ARG A 78 -25.15 -11.56 -16.49
C ARG A 78 -25.55 -11.65 -15.01
N GLY A 79 -26.13 -12.77 -14.57
CA GLY A 79 -26.56 -12.95 -13.18
C GLY A 79 -25.41 -13.08 -12.16
N GLN A 80 -24.18 -13.28 -12.63
CA GLN A 80 -22.98 -13.36 -11.78
C GLN A 80 -22.33 -11.99 -11.57
N ILE A 81 -22.77 -10.95 -12.30
CA ILE A 81 -22.29 -9.58 -12.17
C ILE A 81 -23.22 -8.83 -11.21
N ASN A 82 -22.67 -8.33 -10.12
CA ASN A 82 -23.42 -7.67 -9.06
C ASN A 82 -22.71 -6.40 -8.62
N VAL A 83 -23.50 -5.40 -8.20
CA VAL A 83 -22.99 -4.22 -7.50
C VAL A 83 -23.10 -4.51 -6.01
N ALA A 84 -21.96 -4.60 -5.32
CA ALA A 84 -21.90 -4.81 -3.88
C ALA A 84 -22.10 -3.50 -3.12
N ASP A 85 -22.54 -3.61 -1.87
CA ASP A 85 -22.56 -2.47 -0.93
C ASP A 85 -21.12 -2.11 -0.54
N SER A 86 -20.76 -0.81 -0.62
CA SER A 86 -19.44 -0.33 -0.24
C SER A 86 -19.13 -0.57 1.23
N ALA A 87 -20.14 -0.58 2.11
CA ALA A 87 -19.96 -0.83 3.54
C ALA A 87 -19.36 -2.22 3.84
N LEU A 88 -19.55 -3.19 2.94
CA LEU A 88 -18.92 -4.51 3.07
C LEU A 88 -17.40 -4.42 2.84
N LEU A 89 -16.95 -3.58 1.90
CA LEU A 89 -15.53 -3.38 1.64
C LEU A 89 -14.90 -2.62 2.80
N ASP A 90 -15.55 -1.57 3.30
CA ASP A 90 -15.08 -0.79 4.45
C ASP A 90 -14.88 -1.68 5.68
N HIS A 91 -15.84 -2.59 5.93
CA HIS A 91 -15.74 -3.54 7.03
C HIS A 91 -14.54 -4.50 6.87
N LEU A 92 -14.35 -5.05 5.67
CA LEU A 92 -13.23 -5.95 5.38
C LEU A 92 -11.88 -5.23 5.44
N ASP A 93 -11.81 -3.99 4.97
CA ASP A 93 -10.62 -3.16 5.02
C ASP A 93 -10.23 -2.84 6.48
N ALA A 94 -11.19 -2.42 7.31
CA ALA A 94 -10.96 -2.20 8.74
C ALA A 94 -10.55 -3.48 9.49
N TYR A 95 -11.10 -4.63 9.09
CA TYR A 95 -10.74 -5.93 9.67
C TYR A 95 -9.33 -6.39 9.28
N THR A 96 -8.92 -6.15 8.03
CA THR A 96 -7.63 -6.60 7.47
C THR A 96 -6.51 -5.56 7.58
N SER A 97 -6.83 -4.35 8.02
CA SER A 97 -5.88 -3.26 8.20
C SER A 97 -4.67 -3.66 9.05
N PRO A 98 -3.43 -3.28 8.65
CA PRO A 98 -2.24 -3.53 9.44
C PRO A 98 -2.38 -2.97 10.85
N ARG A 99 -2.07 -3.79 11.87
CA ARG A 99 -2.04 -3.39 13.28
C ARG A 99 -0.60 -3.48 13.78
N LEU A 100 -0.22 -2.53 14.66
CA LEU A 100 1.06 -2.54 15.38
C LEU A 100 0.97 -3.43 16.62
#